data_AF-A0A939C9C2-F1
#
_entry.id   AF-A0A939C9C2-F1
#
_cell.length_a   1.000
_cell.length_b   1.000
_cell.length_c   1.000
_cell.angle_alpha   90.00
_cell.angle_beta   90.00
_cell.angle_gamma   90.00
#
_symmetry.space_group_name_H-M   'P 1'
#
loop_
_entity.id
_entity.type
_entity.pdbx_description
1 polymer ?
#
loop_
_entity_poly.entity_id
_entity_poly.type
_entity_poly.pdbx_seq_one_letter_code
_entity_poly.pdbx_strand_id
1 'polypeptide(L)' 'MQTTIPLEKETVQVLEKLKSKYNVSSYDKLIREMLEKEMKVPKSLFGAHPKMKQFKRDKEDLHEL' A
#
# COMPACT_ATOMS: atom_id res chain seq x y z
N MET A 1 -1.62 11.26 4.45
CA MET A 1 -0.43 11.98 3.97
C MET A 1 -0.45 11.92 2.44
N GLN A 2 -0.30 13.04 1.75
CA GLN A 2 -0.28 13.07 0.28
C GLN A 2 1.16 13.20 -0.19
N THR A 3 1.56 12.37 -1.15
CA THR A 3 2.90 12.36 -1.75
C THR A 3 2.76 12.65 -3.24
N THR A 4 3.66 13.48 -3.77
CA THR A 4 3.69 13.82 -5.19
C THR A 4 4.76 12.99 -5.88
N ILE A 5 4.36 12.25 -6.92
CA ILE A 5 5.27 11.47 -7.76
C ILE A 5 5.35 12.19 -9.11
N PRO A 6 6.53 12.69 -9.53
CA PRO A 6 6.68 13.27 -10.85
C PRO A 6 6.56 12.17 -11.91
N LEU A 7 5.72 12.41 -12.92
CA LEU A 7 5.47 11.48 -14.03
C LEU A 7 5.54 12.24 -15.36
N GLU A 8 5.91 11.52 -16.41
CA GLU A 8 5.84 12.03 -17.77
C GLU A 8 4.40 12.11 -18.27
N LYS A 9 4.14 13.01 -19.22
CA LYS A 9 2.80 13.23 -19.78
C LYS A 9 2.21 11.96 -20.43
N GLU A 10 3.05 11.18 -21.09
CA GLU A 10 2.64 9.94 -21.76
C GLU A 10 2.14 8.91 -20.74
N THR A 11 2.86 8.77 -19.62
CA THR A 11 2.48 7.89 -18.51
C THR A 11 1.14 8.29 -17.90
N VAL A 12 0.87 9.58 -17.73
CA VAL A 12 -0.42 10.06 -17.21
C VAL A 12 -1.58 9.67 -18.13
N GLN A 13 -1.42 9.79 -19.46
CA GLN A 13 -2.46 9.39 -20.41
C GLN A 13 -2.76 7.89 -20.37
N VAL A 14 -1.73 7.06 -20.19
CA VAL A 14 -1.90 5.62 -20.02
C VAL A 14 -2.63 5.32 -18.71
N LEU A 15 -2.28 6.01 -17.62
CA LEU A 15 -2.95 5.85 -16.32
C LEU A 15 -4.43 6.25 -16.37
N GLU A 16 -4.80 7.28 -17.13
CA GLU A 16 -6.21 7.65 -17.33
C GLU A 16 -7.01 6.53 -18.02
N LYS A 17 -6.45 5.95 -19.09
CA LYS A 17 -7.08 4.82 -19.78
C LYS A 17 -7.24 3.61 -18.87
N LEU A 18 -6.23 3.32 -18.06
CA LEU A 18 -6.28 2.24 -17.07
C LEU A 18 -7.32 2.52 -15.99
N LYS A 19 -7.45 3.76 -15.53
CA LYS A 19 -8.45 4.19 -14.56
C LYS A 19 -9.87 3.89 -15.04
N SER A 20 -10.17 4.20 -16.31
CA SER A 20 -11.45 3.85 -16.94
C SER A 20 -11.65 2.34 -17.07
N LYS A 21 -10.61 1.62 -17.50
CA LYS A 21 -10.67 0.15 -17.66
C LYS A 21 -10.95 -0.59 -16.34
N TYR A 22 -10.38 -0.11 -15.24
CA TYR A 22 -10.55 -0.68 -13.91
C TYR A 22 -11.74 -0.08 -13.15
N ASN A 23 -12.42 0.94 -13.71
CA ASN A 23 -13.53 1.65 -13.08
C ASN A 23 -13.21 2.18 -11.67
N VAL A 24 -12.02 2.75 -11.50
CA VAL A 24 -11.52 3.24 -10.20
C VAL A 24 -11.50 4.77 -10.14
N SER A 25 -11.77 5.34 -8.96
CA SER A 25 -11.92 6.79 -8.80
C SER A 25 -10.60 7.55 -8.62
N SER A 26 -9.49 6.89 -8.29
CA SER A 26 -8.19 7.51 -7.99
C SER A 26 -7.02 6.68 -8.52
N TYR A 27 -5.93 7.36 -8.89
CA TYR A 27 -4.66 6.72 -9.24
C TYR A 27 -4.08 5.89 -8.07
N ASP A 28 -4.26 6.34 -6.83
CA ASP A 28 -3.81 5.58 -5.66
C ASP A 28 -4.51 4.22 -5.57
N LYS A 29 -5.82 4.17 -5.82
CA LYS A 29 -6.58 2.92 -5.87
C LYS A 29 -6.12 2.03 -7.01
N LEU A 30 -5.94 2.59 -8.20
CA LEU A 30 -5.44 1.85 -9.36
C LEU A 30 -4.09 1.19 -9.05
N ILE A 31 -3.14 1.97 -8.53
CA ILE A 31 -1.79 1.49 -8.22
C ILE A 31 -1.84 0.41 -7.13
N ARG A 32 -2.64 0.59 -6.08
CA ARG A 32 -2.81 -0.42 -5.02
C ARG A 32 -3.39 -1.73 -5.55
N GLU A 33 -4.44 -1.69 -6.34
CA GLU A 33 -5.03 -2.91 -6.93
C GLU A 33 -4.04 -3.63 -7.85
N MET A 34 -3.25 -2.89 -8.63
CA MET A 34 -2.21 -3.47 -9.47
C MET A 34 -1.11 -4.14 -8.63
N LEU A 35 -0.65 -3.48 -7.55
CA LEU A 35 0.37 -4.04 -6.65
C LEU A 35 -0.13 -5.25 -5.86
N GLU A 36 -1.40 -5.26 -5.44
CA GLU A 36 -2.01 -6.42 -4.79
C GLU A 36 -2.09 -7.62 -5.75
N LYS A 37 -2.46 -7.39 -7.02
CA LYS A 37 -2.50 -8.45 -8.04
C LYS A 37 -1.13 -9.00 -8.38
N GLU A 38 -0.14 -8.13 -8.58
CA GLU A 38 1.17 -8.53 -9.10
C GLU A 38 2.10 -9.05 -8.00
N MET A 39 2.11 -8.39 -6.84
CA MET A 39 3.13 -8.61 -5.82
C MET A 39 2.56 -9.11 -4.49
N LYS A 40 1.22 -9.27 -4.36
CA LYS A 40 0.53 -9.60 -3.09
C LYS A 40 0.96 -8.71 -1.93
N VAL A 41 1.27 -7.44 -2.23
CA VAL A 41 1.76 -6.48 -1.24
C VAL A 41 0.67 -6.20 -0.21
N PRO A 42 0.97 -6.26 1.10
CA PRO A 42 -0.01 -5.94 2.13
C PRO A 42 -0.47 -4.48 2.02
N LYS A 43 -1.71 -4.21 2.45
CA LYS A 43 -2.35 -2.87 2.42
C LYS A 43 -1.52 -1.74 3.04
N SER A 44 -0.57 -2.09 3.92
CA SER A 44 0.41 -1.20 4.50
C SER A 44 1.80 -1.84 4.44
N LEU A 45 2.77 -1.08 3.93
CA LEU A 45 4.19 -1.39 4.04
C LEU A 45 4.80 -0.94 5.39
N PHE A 46 4.01 -0.24 6.22
CA PHE A 46 4.45 0.20 7.53
C PHE A 46 4.66 -1.01 8.45
N GLY A 47 5.90 -1.23 8.90
CA GLY A 47 6.28 -2.42 9.68
C GLY A 47 6.43 -3.70 8.86
N ALA A 48 6.29 -3.66 7.54
CA ALA A 48 6.41 -4.83 6.65
C ALA A 48 7.87 -5.19 6.31
N HIS A 49 8.82 -4.95 7.23
CA HIS A 49 10.18 -5.38 7.02
C HIS A 49 10.21 -6.92 7.09
N PRO A 50 10.70 -7.64 6.06
CA PRO A 50 10.57 -9.10 5.97
C PRO A 50 11.25 -9.87 7.13
N LYS A 51 12.18 -9.23 7.83
CA LYS A 51 12.86 -9.78 9.02
C LYS A 51 12.21 -9.41 10.36
N MET A 52 11.21 -8.52 10.38
CA MET A 52 10.55 -8.10 11.62
C MET A 52 9.35 -9.01 11.89
N LYS A 53 9.32 -9.60 13.09
CA LYS A 53 8.15 -10.34 13.58
C LYS A 53 7.06 -9.35 13.95
N GLN A 54 5.79 -9.73 13.75
CA GLN A 54 4.66 -8.96 14.27
C GLN A 54 4.85 -8.73 15.76
N PHE A 55 4.71 -7.48 16.20
CA PHE A 55 4.73 -7.15 17.61
C PHE A 55 3.59 -7.90 18.30
N LYS A 56 3.93 -8.81 19.21
CA LYS A 56 3.00 -9.37 20.18
C LYS A 56 3.25 -8.64 21.47
N ARG A 57 2.20 -8.03 22.02
CA ARG A 57 2.26 -7.50 23.39
C ARG A 57 2.48 -8.71 24.30
N ASP A 58 3.65 -8.77 24.92
CA ASP A 58 3.87 -9.73 25.99
C ASP A 58 2.79 -9.51 27.04
N LYS A 59 2.18 -10.60 27.53
CA LYS A 59 1.31 -10.51 28.68
C LYS A 59 2.20 -9.99 29.81
N GLU A 60 2.00 -8.74 30.20
CA GLU A 60 2.57 -8.21 31.43
C GLU A 60 2.07 -9.15 32.52
N ASP A 61 2.94 -10.06 33.00
CA ASP A 61 2.69 -10.70 34.29
C ASP A 61 2.55 -9.53 35.25
N LEU A 62 1.32 -9.33 35.73
CA LEU A 62 1.04 -8.38 36.81
C LEU A 62 2.00 -8.77 37.94
N HIS A 63 3.10 -8.04 38.09
CA HIS A 63 3.87 -8.10 39.31
C HIS A 63 2.98 -7.45 40.37
N GLU A 64 2.37 -8.30 41.21
CA GLU A 64 1.67 -7.86 42.42
C GLU A 64 2.66 -7.08 43.28
N LEU A 65 2.31 -5.82 43.56
CA LEU A 65 3.04 -4.87 44.40
C LEU A 65 2.98 -5.26 45.88
#